data_AF-B3RLI6-F1
#
_entry.id   AF-B3RLI6-F1
#
_cell.length_a   1.000
_cell.length_b   1.000
_cell.length_c   1.000
_cell.angle_alpha   90.00
_cell.angle_beta   90.00
_cell.angle_gamma   90.00
#
_symmetry.space_group_name_H-M   'P 1'
#
loop_
_entity.id
_entity.type
_entity.pdbx_description
1 polymer ?
#
loop_
_entity_poly.entity_id
_entity_poly.type
_entity_poly.pdbx_seq_one_letter_code
_entity_poly.pdbx_strand_id
1 'polypeptide(L)'
;MKKFTRTLSFRRKHAPKTTSSEDQRSSYWEEDSYKVKHGQIVFPVKYLGSLEVTKSRGTDICHEAAMAMMKNHKRKKTSLVININGVRVTDENTKQLLLDQTVEKISFCTPDPKDDRLFSYICRDGTSMKWLCHSFLTDKASGERISNALGSAFSESYLRKEDLRKKEVANEVCSVSLLLFDFIFIFFKTMCLIYIYI
;
A
#
# COMPACT_ATOMS: atom_id res chain seq x y z
N MET A 1 35.32 10.30 -66.17
CA MET A 1 34.18 9.80 -65.36
C MET A 1 34.59 9.70 -63.90
N LYS A 2 33.77 10.32 -63.05
CA LYS A 2 33.67 10.49 -61.58
C LYS A 2 34.75 9.89 -60.64
N LYS A 3 35.34 10.79 -59.83
CA LYS A 3 36.06 10.56 -58.55
C LYS A 3 35.11 9.94 -57.51
N PHE A 4 35.60 9.03 -56.66
CA PHE A 4 34.91 8.65 -55.43
C PHE A 4 35.88 8.65 -54.25
N THR A 5 35.69 9.60 -53.35
CA THR A 5 36.43 9.81 -52.11
C THR A 5 35.80 9.06 -50.93
N ARG A 6 36.66 8.70 -49.98
CA ARG A 6 36.46 8.01 -48.69
C ARG A 6 35.23 8.47 -47.89
N THR A 7 34.65 7.55 -47.11
CA THR A 7 34.34 7.82 -45.69
C THR A 7 34.15 6.52 -44.89
N LEU A 8 34.91 6.39 -43.81
CA LEU A 8 34.77 5.37 -42.77
C LEU A 8 33.44 5.61 -42.04
N SER A 9 32.53 4.65 -42.09
CA SER A 9 31.27 4.71 -41.36
C SER A 9 31.55 4.52 -39.87
N PHE A 10 31.42 5.61 -39.12
CA PHE A 10 31.40 5.59 -37.67
C PHE A 10 30.29 4.64 -37.19
N ARG A 11 30.70 3.62 -36.43
CA ARG A 11 29.86 2.77 -35.60
C ARG A 11 28.93 3.67 -34.77
N ARG A 12 27.64 3.71 -35.12
CA ARG A 12 26.61 4.32 -34.27
C ARG A 12 26.65 3.59 -32.93
N LYS A 13 27.17 4.28 -31.91
CA LYS A 13 26.97 3.90 -30.51
C LYS A 13 25.47 3.76 -30.32
N HIS A 14 25.01 2.58 -29.90
CA HIS A 14 23.66 2.43 -29.38
C HIS A 14 23.49 3.45 -28.26
N ALA A 15 22.54 4.36 -28.47
CA ALA A 15 22.02 5.23 -27.44
C ALA A 15 21.55 4.35 -26.25
N PRO A 16 21.65 4.84 -25.01
CA PRO A 16 21.09 4.11 -23.87
C PRO A 16 19.60 3.91 -24.13
N LYS A 17 19.12 2.66 -23.99
CA LYS A 17 17.69 2.38 -23.96
C LYS A 17 17.10 3.21 -22.82
N THR A 18 16.32 4.22 -23.16
CA THR A 18 15.39 4.87 -22.25
C THR A 18 14.38 3.81 -21.83
N THR A 19 14.67 3.10 -20.74
CA THR A 19 13.69 2.29 -20.02
C THR A 19 12.54 3.21 -19.66
N SER A 20 11.34 2.90 -20.16
CA SER A 20 10.12 3.62 -19.86
C SER A 20 9.92 3.70 -18.35
N SER A 21 9.30 4.78 -17.88
CA SER A 21 9.00 5.03 -16.46
C SER A 21 8.11 3.95 -15.82
N GLU A 22 7.57 3.02 -16.61
CA GLU A 22 6.75 1.88 -16.21
C GLU A 22 7.60 0.66 -15.80
N ASP A 23 8.70 0.37 -16.49
CA ASP A 23 9.60 -0.75 -16.15
C ASP A 23 10.26 -0.54 -14.78
N GLN A 24 10.59 0.70 -14.44
CA GLN A 24 11.12 1.03 -13.12
C GLN A 24 10.06 0.88 -12.01
N ARG A 25 8.80 1.25 -12.27
CA ARG A 25 7.69 1.09 -11.32
C ARG A 25 7.42 -0.38 -11.00
N SER A 26 7.41 -1.23 -12.02
CA SER A 26 7.20 -2.67 -11.86
C SER A 26 8.29 -3.32 -11.00
N SER A 27 9.55 -2.95 -11.22
CA SER A 27 10.68 -3.51 -10.46
C SER A 27 10.63 -3.19 -8.96
N TYR A 28 10.21 -1.97 -8.57
CA TYR A 28 10.09 -1.62 -7.15
C TYR A 28 8.95 -2.37 -6.46
N TRP A 29 7.85 -2.63 -7.17
CA TRP A 29 6.69 -3.33 -6.60
C TRP A 29 6.97 -4.81 -6.31
N GLU A 30 7.70 -5.48 -7.20
CA GLU A 30 8.12 -6.87 -6.96
C GLU A 30 9.07 -6.96 -5.76
N GLU A 31 10.04 -6.05 -5.66
CA GLU A 31 10.97 -6.00 -4.53
C GLU A 31 10.25 -5.71 -3.21
N ASP A 32 9.31 -4.75 -3.22
CA ASP A 32 8.52 -4.40 -2.04
C ASP A 32 7.63 -5.57 -1.60
N SER A 33 6.99 -6.26 -2.55
CA SER A 33 6.18 -7.45 -2.27
C SER A 33 7.03 -8.56 -1.66
N TYR A 34 8.24 -8.78 -2.18
CA TYR A 34 9.18 -9.74 -1.59
C TYR A 34 9.57 -9.38 -0.16
N LYS A 35 9.86 -8.09 0.12
CA LYS A 35 10.20 -7.60 1.48
C LYS A 35 9.04 -7.76 2.45
N VAL A 36 7.81 -7.47 2.02
CA VAL A 36 6.61 -7.68 2.83
C VAL A 36 6.45 -9.16 3.19
N LYS A 37 6.64 -10.05 2.22
CA LYS A 37 6.53 -11.51 2.40
C LYS A 37 7.54 -12.09 3.39
N HIS A 38 8.79 -11.64 3.30
CA HIS A 38 9.90 -12.24 4.06
C HIS A 38 10.29 -11.46 5.31
N GLY A 39 9.66 -10.31 5.58
CA GLY A 39 9.97 -9.50 6.75
C GLY A 39 9.05 -8.30 6.89
N GLN A 40 9.59 -7.11 6.63
CA GLN A 40 8.87 -5.86 6.71
C GLN A 40 9.44 -4.83 5.75
N ILE A 41 8.60 -3.91 5.29
CA ILE A 41 8.98 -2.73 4.54
C ILE A 41 8.72 -1.48 5.37
N VAL A 42 9.59 -0.47 5.22
CA VAL A 42 9.50 0.77 5.99
C VAL A 42 9.43 1.96 5.04
N PHE A 43 8.40 2.78 5.22
CA PHE A 43 8.18 4.01 4.47
C PHE A 43 8.32 5.22 5.41
N PRO A 44 9.20 6.19 5.09
CA PRO A 44 9.25 7.46 5.82
C PRO A 44 8.04 8.31 5.41
N VAL A 45 7.16 8.58 6.39
CA VAL A 45 5.89 9.30 6.18
C VAL A 45 5.64 10.29 7.30
N LYS A 46 4.74 11.23 7.07
CA LYS A 46 4.20 12.12 8.10
C LYS A 46 2.82 11.63 8.49
N TYR A 47 2.68 11.18 9.73
CA TYR A 47 1.38 10.79 10.24
C TYR A 47 0.53 12.04 10.52
N LEU A 48 -0.65 12.11 9.89
CA LEU A 48 -1.59 13.22 10.06
C LEU A 48 -2.48 13.04 11.27
N GLY A 49 -2.84 11.79 11.58
CA GLY A 49 -3.71 11.43 12.69
C GLY A 49 -4.76 10.39 12.29
N SER A 50 -5.79 10.31 13.13
CA SER A 50 -6.98 9.49 12.91
C SER A 50 -8.24 10.33 13.06
N LEU A 51 -9.21 10.15 12.17
CA LEU A 51 -10.52 10.78 12.25
C LEU A 51 -11.63 9.73 12.20
N GLU A 52 -12.66 9.91 13.02
CA GLU A 52 -13.86 9.07 12.96
C GLU A 52 -14.61 9.29 11.65
N VAL A 53 -15.00 8.19 11.01
CA VAL A 53 -15.76 8.18 9.76
C VAL A 53 -17.03 7.36 9.89
N THR A 54 -18.01 7.64 9.02
CA THR A 54 -19.32 7.01 9.07
C THR A 54 -19.38 5.67 8.34
N LYS A 55 -18.52 5.47 7.32
CA LYS A 55 -18.53 4.29 6.45
C LYS A 55 -17.19 3.55 6.52
N SER A 56 -17.23 2.24 6.26
CA SER A 56 -16.05 1.36 6.21
C SER A 56 -15.19 1.51 4.95
N ARG A 57 -15.68 2.25 3.95
CA ARG A 57 -15.05 2.42 2.63
C ARG A 57 -15.48 3.75 2.00
N GLY A 58 -14.63 4.29 1.12
CA GLY A 58 -14.93 5.48 0.32
C GLY A 58 -13.73 6.40 0.20
N THR A 59 -13.26 6.63 -1.03
CA THR A 59 -12.11 7.50 -1.32
C THR A 59 -12.39 8.96 -0.94
N ASP A 60 -13.59 9.47 -1.23
CA ASP A 60 -13.98 10.84 -0.87
C ASP A 60 -13.99 11.07 0.64
N ILE A 61 -14.43 10.05 1.41
CA ILE A 61 -14.46 10.10 2.87
C ILE A 61 -13.04 10.13 3.43
N CYS A 62 -12.14 9.34 2.85
CA CYS A 62 -10.73 9.35 3.22
C CYS A 62 -10.08 10.70 2.91
N HIS A 63 -10.38 11.27 1.74
CA HIS A 63 -9.88 12.58 1.33
C HIS A 63 -10.36 13.69 2.27
N GLU A 64 -11.65 13.76 2.57
CA GLU A 64 -12.22 14.75 3.48
C GLU A 64 -11.61 14.65 4.88
N ALA A 65 -11.48 13.42 5.40
CA ALA A 65 -10.84 13.16 6.69
C ALA A 65 -9.38 13.63 6.71
N ALA A 66 -8.61 13.33 5.66
CA ALA A 66 -7.24 13.77 5.52
C ALA A 66 -7.14 15.30 5.49
N MET A 67 -7.99 15.98 4.73
CA MET A 67 -8.01 17.45 4.65
C MET A 67 -8.36 18.09 5.98
N ALA A 68 -9.32 17.53 6.72
CA ALA A 68 -9.65 17.98 8.07
C ALA A 68 -8.46 17.81 9.03
N MET A 69 -7.76 16.67 8.97
CA MET A 69 -6.59 16.42 9.80
C MET A 69 -5.40 17.32 9.45
N MET A 70 -5.20 17.63 8.16
CA MET A 70 -4.16 18.53 7.70
C MET A 70 -4.29 19.96 8.24
N LYS A 71 -5.52 20.42 8.51
CA LYS A 71 -5.79 21.75 9.07
C LYS A 71 -5.54 21.81 10.57
N ASN A 72 -5.82 20.72 11.29
CA ASN A 72 -5.90 20.72 12.75
C ASN A 72 -4.66 20.13 13.45
N HIS A 73 -3.86 19.30 12.79
CA HIS A 73 -2.78 18.56 13.44
C HIS A 73 -1.37 18.97 13.00
N LYS A 74 -0.47 19.04 14.00
CA LYS A 74 0.98 19.13 13.74
C LYS A 74 1.47 17.81 13.17
N ARG A 75 1.99 17.86 11.95
CA ARG A 75 2.53 16.71 11.21
C ARG A 75 3.78 16.18 11.93
N LYS A 76 3.73 14.94 12.39
CA LYS A 76 4.89 14.26 13.00
C LYS A 76 5.62 13.46 11.93
N LYS A 77 6.95 13.52 11.91
CA LYS A 77 7.77 12.64 11.07
C LYS A 77 7.80 11.26 11.69
N THR A 78 7.40 10.26 10.92
CA THR A 78 7.14 8.91 11.39
C THR A 78 7.62 7.89 10.36
N SER A 79 7.87 6.66 10.80
CA SER A 79 8.12 5.54 9.91
C SER A 79 6.93 4.58 9.93
N LEU A 80 6.33 4.38 8.76
CA LEU A 80 5.25 3.42 8.53
C LEU A 80 5.89 2.07 8.16
N VAL A 81 5.72 1.09 9.02
CA VAL A 81 6.21 -0.27 8.85
C VAL A 81 5.05 -1.16 8.44
N ILE A 82 5.16 -1.83 7.30
CA ILE A 82 4.16 -2.78 6.81
C ILE A 82 4.77 -4.18 6.82
N ASN A 83 4.05 -5.13 7.40
CA ASN A 83 4.37 -6.55 7.36
C ASN A 83 3.09 -7.37 7.16
N ILE A 84 3.23 -8.70 7.02
CA ILE A 84 2.08 -9.61 6.84
C ILE A 84 1.07 -9.49 7.99
N ASN A 85 1.53 -9.23 9.21
CA ASN A 85 0.66 -9.21 10.39
C ASN A 85 -0.13 -7.90 10.51
N GLY A 86 0.42 -6.78 10.03
CA GLY A 86 -0.13 -5.46 10.29
C GLY A 86 0.70 -4.29 9.79
N VAL A 87 0.19 -3.12 10.17
CA VAL A 87 0.75 -1.80 9.92
C VAL A 87 1.13 -1.20 11.26
N ARG A 88 2.38 -0.76 11.38
CA ARG A 88 2.90 -0.10 12.58
C ARG A 88 3.43 1.27 12.24
N VAL A 89 3.18 2.24 13.10
CA VAL A 89 3.68 3.61 12.94
C VAL A 89 4.59 3.91 14.12
N THR A 90 5.81 4.34 13.84
CA THR A 90 6.80 4.70 14.86
C THR A 90 7.23 6.15 14.67
N ASP A 91 7.43 6.88 15.77
CA ASP A 91 8.01 8.22 15.71
C ASP A 91 9.49 8.14 15.33
N GLU A 92 9.94 8.96 14.38
CA GLU A 92 11.35 8.94 13.98
C GLU A 92 12.28 9.44 15.07
N ASN A 93 11.84 10.37 15.92
CA ASN A 93 12.67 11.02 16.93
C ASN A 93 12.74 10.19 18.21
N THR A 94 11.59 9.79 18.74
CA THR A 94 11.53 9.08 20.03
C THR A 94 11.59 7.56 19.88
N LYS A 95 11.48 7.05 18.64
CA LYS A 95 11.32 5.62 18.33
C LYS A 95 10.12 4.96 19.04
N GLN A 96 9.19 5.77 19.53
CA GLN A 96 8.00 5.28 20.21
C GLN A 96 7.00 4.72 19.19
N LEU A 97 6.37 3.60 19.54
CA LEU A 97 5.25 3.05 18.80
C LEU A 97 4.02 3.94 18.99
N LEU A 98 3.51 4.50 17.90
CA LEU A 98 2.35 5.38 17.87
C LEU A 98 1.05 4.65 17.52
N LEU A 99 1.16 3.64 16.66
CA LEU A 99 0.01 2.88 16.16
C LEU A 99 0.46 1.46 15.83
N ASP A 100 -0.35 0.49 16.24
CA ASP A 100 -0.20 -0.91 15.88
C ASP A 100 -1.55 -1.47 15.43
N GLN A 101 -1.67 -1.70 14.13
CA GLN A 101 -2.91 -2.06 13.48
C GLN A 101 -2.74 -3.38 12.75
N THR A 102 -3.45 -4.42 13.19
CA THR A 102 -3.48 -5.70 12.47
C THR A 102 -4.16 -5.54 11.12
N VAL A 103 -3.67 -6.23 10.08
CA VAL A 103 -4.24 -6.14 8.72
C VAL A 103 -5.74 -6.48 8.72
N GLU A 104 -6.16 -7.42 9.54
CA GLU A 104 -7.55 -7.89 9.67
C GLU A 104 -8.56 -6.81 10.03
N LYS A 105 -8.11 -5.78 10.76
CA LYS A 105 -8.97 -4.69 11.21
C LYS A 105 -9.13 -3.60 10.15
N ILE A 106 -8.27 -3.60 9.13
CA ILE A 106 -8.28 -2.62 8.05
C ILE A 106 -9.33 -3.08 7.04
N SER A 107 -10.34 -2.24 6.81
CA SER A 107 -11.46 -2.53 5.90
C SER A 107 -11.23 -2.00 4.49
N PHE A 108 -10.47 -0.92 4.36
CA PHE A 108 -10.25 -0.24 3.09
C PHE A 108 -8.94 0.55 3.14
N CYS A 109 -8.22 0.63 2.03
CA CYS A 109 -7.13 1.58 1.87
C CYS A 109 -7.15 2.16 0.46
N THR A 110 -6.70 3.41 0.34
CA THR A 110 -6.76 4.16 -0.90
C THR A 110 -5.59 5.14 -0.97
N PRO A 111 -4.91 5.24 -2.13
CA PRO A 111 -4.21 6.47 -2.46
C PRO A 111 -5.24 7.59 -2.68
N ASP A 112 -4.83 8.84 -2.50
CA ASP A 112 -5.68 9.98 -2.80
C ASP A 112 -5.63 10.32 -4.29
N PRO A 113 -6.77 10.56 -4.96
CA PRO A 113 -6.79 10.89 -6.38
C PRO A 113 -6.34 12.33 -6.69
N LYS A 114 -6.20 13.20 -5.67
CA LYS A 114 -5.81 14.61 -5.83
C LYS A 114 -4.38 14.89 -5.35
N ASP A 115 -3.82 14.07 -4.47
CA ASP A 115 -2.42 14.18 -4.02
C ASP A 115 -1.76 12.79 -3.97
N ASP A 116 -0.87 12.52 -4.92
CA ASP A 116 -0.14 11.24 -5.04
C ASP A 116 0.68 10.89 -3.80
N ARG A 117 0.96 11.86 -2.92
CA ARG A 117 1.70 11.63 -1.66
C ARG A 117 0.80 11.24 -0.51
N LEU A 118 -0.51 11.36 -0.67
CA LEU A 118 -1.46 11.09 0.39
C LEU A 118 -1.94 9.64 0.28
N PHE A 119 -1.80 8.92 1.38
CA PHE A 119 -2.28 7.56 1.54
C PHE A 119 -3.16 7.49 2.78
N SER A 120 -4.31 6.82 2.66
CA SER A 120 -5.22 6.63 3.80
C SER A 120 -5.75 5.20 3.86
N TYR A 121 -6.07 4.77 5.07
CA TYR A 121 -6.82 3.53 5.29
C TYR A 121 -7.89 3.72 6.35
N ILE A 122 -8.94 2.89 6.27
CA ILE A 122 -10.01 2.82 7.24
C ILE A 122 -9.86 1.51 8.00
N CYS A 123 -9.96 1.58 9.33
CA CYS A 123 -10.02 0.41 10.18
C CYS A 123 -11.22 0.48 11.13
N ARG A 124 -11.63 -0.69 11.64
CA ARG A 124 -12.58 -0.79 12.74
C ARG A 124 -11.82 -0.70 14.06
N ASP A 125 -12.15 0.28 14.89
CA ASP A 125 -11.69 0.29 16.27
C ASP A 125 -12.54 -0.69 17.09
N GLY A 126 -11.87 -1.66 17.71
CA GLY A 126 -12.54 -2.68 18.53
C GLY A 126 -13.07 -2.14 19.85
N THR A 127 -12.55 -1.01 20.33
CA THR A 127 -12.94 -0.44 21.63
C THR A 127 -14.19 0.43 21.48
N SER A 128 -14.15 1.36 20.53
CA SER A 128 -15.26 2.30 20.32
C SER A 128 -16.31 1.79 19.33
N MET A 129 -16.06 0.67 18.67
CA MET A 129 -16.89 0.11 17.59
C MET A 129 -17.14 1.11 16.45
N LYS A 130 -16.28 2.12 16.30
CA LYS A 130 -16.34 3.15 15.26
C LYS A 130 -15.37 2.85 14.12
N TRP A 131 -15.61 3.47 12.98
CA TRP A 131 -14.66 3.46 11.87
C TRP A 131 -13.68 4.62 12.04
N LEU A 132 -12.39 4.34 11.92
CA LEU A 132 -11.34 5.34 11.98
C LEU A 132 -10.60 5.37 10.65
N CYS A 133 -10.49 6.56 10.06
CA CYS A 133 -9.63 6.82 8.92
C CYS A 133 -8.29 7.33 9.43
N HIS A 134 -7.21 6.62 9.07
CA HIS A 134 -5.84 7.04 9.31
C HIS A 134 -5.23 7.55 8.01
N SER A 135 -4.58 8.72 8.07
CA SER A 135 -3.99 9.36 6.90
C SER A 135 -2.50 9.65 7.09
N PHE A 136 -1.76 9.43 6.01
CA PHE A 136 -0.30 9.51 5.96
C PHE A 136 0.11 10.34 4.75
N LEU A 137 1.04 11.26 4.95
CA LEU A 137 1.63 12.04 3.87
C LEU A 137 3.06 11.57 3.64
N THR A 138 3.36 11.11 2.44
CA THR A 138 4.70 10.65 2.05
C THR A 138 5.54 11.81 1.52
N ASP A 139 6.85 11.74 1.72
CA ASP A 139 7.77 12.72 1.12
C ASP A 139 8.52 12.16 -0.11
N LYS A 140 8.78 10.85 -0.14
CA LYS A 140 9.65 10.20 -1.14
C LYS A 140 8.98 9.10 -1.98
N ALA A 141 7.88 8.54 -1.52
CA ALA A 141 7.16 7.45 -2.17
C ALA A 141 5.78 7.94 -2.62
N SER A 142 5.14 7.29 -3.59
CA SER A 142 3.73 7.52 -3.87
C SER A 142 2.85 6.76 -2.86
N GLY A 143 1.67 7.29 -2.58
CA GLY A 143 0.64 6.59 -1.80
C GLY A 143 0.21 5.29 -2.47
N GLU A 144 0.26 5.24 -3.81
CA GLU A 144 0.03 4.03 -4.59
C GLU A 144 1.03 2.91 -4.23
N ARG A 145 2.33 3.23 -4.12
CA ARG A 145 3.35 2.26 -3.72
C ARG A 145 3.07 1.67 -2.34
N ILE A 146 2.63 2.49 -1.39
CA ILE A 146 2.25 2.04 -0.05
C ILE A 146 1.01 1.17 -0.12
N SER A 147 0.01 1.57 -0.90
CA SER A 147 -1.21 0.78 -1.13
C SER A 147 -0.89 -0.60 -1.70
N ASN A 148 0.05 -0.70 -2.64
CA ASN A 148 0.48 -1.98 -3.21
C ASN A 148 1.22 -2.87 -2.19
N ALA A 149 2.11 -2.28 -1.39
CA ALA A 149 2.79 -3.01 -0.32
C ALA A 149 1.79 -3.55 0.72
N LEU A 150 0.79 -2.75 1.08
CA LEU A 150 -0.28 -3.17 1.99
C LEU A 150 -1.16 -4.26 1.35
N GLY A 151 -1.53 -4.12 0.08
CA GLY A 151 -2.27 -5.16 -0.67
C GLY A 151 -1.51 -6.49 -0.76
N SER A 152 -0.18 -6.43 -0.89
CA SER A 152 0.68 -7.61 -0.80
C SER A 152 0.62 -8.26 0.58
N ALA A 153 0.69 -7.46 1.66
CA ALA A 153 0.57 -7.98 3.03
C ALA A 153 -0.77 -8.67 3.29
N PHE A 154 -1.87 -8.07 2.82
CA PHE A 154 -3.20 -8.64 2.91
C PHE A 154 -3.31 -10.00 2.21
N SER A 155 -2.84 -10.06 0.96
CA SER A 155 -2.92 -11.29 0.15
C SER A 155 -2.19 -12.44 0.84
N GLU A 156 -1.00 -12.16 1.37
CA GLU A 156 -0.15 -13.16 2.03
C GLU A 156 -0.70 -13.58 3.40
N SER A 157 -1.20 -12.61 4.19
CA SER A 157 -1.85 -12.92 5.46
C SER A 157 -3.08 -13.80 5.27
N TYR A 158 -3.86 -13.54 4.21
CA TYR A 158 -5.04 -14.31 3.89
C TYR A 158 -4.70 -15.74 3.47
N LEU A 159 -3.76 -15.89 2.53
CA LEU A 159 -3.29 -17.21 2.06
C LEU A 159 -2.76 -18.06 3.22
N ARG A 160 -1.93 -17.49 4.09
CA ARG A 160 -1.39 -18.20 5.26
C ARG A 160 -2.50 -18.70 6.19
N LYS A 161 -3.57 -17.93 6.37
CA LYS A 161 -4.72 -18.34 7.19
C LYS A 161 -5.58 -19.41 6.51
N GLU A 162 -5.75 -19.35 5.20
CA GLU A 162 -6.41 -20.43 4.46
C GLU A 162 -5.64 -21.74 4.58
N ASP A 163 -4.31 -21.71 4.48
CA ASP A 163 -3.49 -22.91 4.58
C ASP A 163 -3.49 -23.49 5.99
N LEU A 164 -3.48 -22.64 7.02
CA LEU A 164 -3.66 -23.08 8.41
C LEU A 164 -5.04 -23.73 8.60
N ARG A 165 -6.11 -23.09 8.12
CA ARG A 165 -7.47 -23.67 8.17
C ARG A 165 -7.57 -24.99 7.42
N LYS A 166 -6.95 -25.12 6.24
CA LYS A 166 -6.95 -26.38 5.46
C LYS A 166 -6.19 -27.50 6.19
N LYS A 167 -5.10 -27.16 6.89
CA LYS A 167 -4.35 -28.12 7.72
C LYS A 167 -5.11 -28.51 8.99
N GLU A 168 -5.83 -27.58 9.59
CA GLU A 168 -6.72 -27.83 10.73
C GLU A 168 -7.91 -28.71 10.31
N VAL A 169 -8.49 -28.50 9.13
CA VAL A 169 -9.57 -29.34 8.57
C VAL A 169 -9.12 -30.77 8.25
N ALA A 170 -7.82 -31.04 8.16
CA ALA A 170 -7.30 -32.42 8.08
C ALA A 170 -7.37 -33.17 9.42
N ASN A 171 -7.71 -32.49 10.52
CA ASN A 171 -7.98 -33.03 11.86
C ASN A 171 -9.28 -32.41 12.42
N GLU A 172 -10.41 -33.04 12.09
CA GLU A 172 -11.76 -32.75 12.59
C GLU A 172 -12.44 -31.41 12.22
N VAL A 173 -13.76 -31.49 12.10
CA VAL A 173 -14.66 -30.63 11.33
C VAL A 173 -15.08 -29.40 12.13
N CYS A 174 -14.93 -28.19 11.56
CA CYS A 174 -15.94 -27.14 11.73
C CYS A 174 -15.94 -26.14 10.57
N SER A 175 -16.85 -26.36 9.64
CA SER A 175 -17.35 -25.38 8.68
C SER A 175 -18.16 -24.30 9.40
N VAL A 176 -17.75 -23.03 9.31
CA VAL A 176 -18.56 -21.85 8.89
C VAL A 176 -17.84 -20.55 9.25
N SER A 177 -17.45 -19.76 8.24
CA SER A 177 -17.30 -18.28 8.30
C SER A 177 -16.70 -17.74 6.98
N LEU A 178 -17.28 -18.12 5.84
CA LEU A 178 -16.83 -17.65 4.53
C LEU A 178 -17.74 -16.57 3.90
N LEU A 179 -18.74 -16.03 4.59
CA LEU A 179 -19.71 -15.11 3.93
C LEU A 179 -19.81 -13.70 4.54
N LEU A 180 -18.77 -13.19 5.18
CA LEU A 180 -18.78 -11.78 5.63
C LEU A 180 -17.53 -10.94 5.29
N PHE A 181 -16.49 -11.54 4.69
CA PHE A 181 -15.26 -10.82 4.34
C PHE A 181 -14.94 -10.78 2.84
N ASP A 182 -15.69 -11.48 1.98
CA ASP A 182 -15.49 -11.52 0.52
C ASP A 182 -15.70 -10.16 -0.17
N PHE A 183 -16.46 -9.24 0.43
CA PHE A 183 -16.70 -7.92 -0.15
C PHE A 183 -15.49 -6.98 -0.10
N ILE A 184 -14.48 -7.25 0.73
CA ILE A 184 -13.24 -6.47 0.78
C ILE A 184 -12.24 -6.99 -0.26
N PHE A 185 -12.24 -8.29 -0.55
CA PHE A 185 -11.22 -8.93 -1.40
C PHE A 185 -11.50 -8.81 -2.91
N ILE A 186 -12.77 -8.84 -3.34
CA ILE A 186 -13.12 -8.66 -4.76
C ILE A 186 -12.82 -7.22 -5.23
N PHE A 187 -12.90 -6.23 -4.34
CA PHE A 187 -12.62 -4.84 -4.70
C PHE A 187 -11.12 -4.55 -4.83
N PHE A 188 -10.27 -5.12 -3.98
CA PHE A 188 -8.83 -4.81 -4.01
C PHE A 188 -8.11 -5.40 -5.22
N LYS A 189 -8.45 -6.64 -5.62
CA LYS A 189 -7.86 -7.28 -6.80
C LYS A 189 -8.32 -6.65 -8.11
N THR A 190 -9.54 -6.11 -8.15
CA THR A 190 -10.09 -5.47 -9.36
C THR A 190 -9.71 -3.98 -9.45
N MET A 191 -9.68 -3.23 -8.34
CA MET A 191 -9.33 -1.80 -8.38
C MET A 191 -7.83 -1.50 -8.44
N CYS A 192 -6.94 -2.30 -7.83
CA CYS A 192 -5.51 -2.09 -8.05
C CYS A 192 -5.10 -2.39 -9.50
N LEU A 193 -5.74 -3.34 -10.18
CA LEU A 193 -5.51 -3.56 -11.62
C LEU A 193 -6.09 -2.43 -12.48
N ILE A 194 -7.20 -1.80 -12.08
CA ILE A 194 -7.77 -0.66 -12.82
C ILE A 194 -6.89 0.59 -12.67
N TYR A 195 -6.29 0.85 -11.51
CA TYR A 195 -5.39 2.02 -11.33
C TYR A 195 -4.01 1.85 -11.97
N ILE A 196 -3.59 0.60 -12.26
CA ILE A 196 -2.33 0.32 -12.96
C ILE A 196 -2.49 0.37 -14.49
N TYR A 197 -3.73 0.31 -15.02
CA TYR A 197 -4.03 0.22 -16.46
C TYR A 197 -4.82 1.40 -17.06
N ILE A 198 -4.99 2.51 -16.33
CA ILE A 198 -5.50 3.79 -16.86
C ILE A 198 -4.40 4.84 -16.72
#